data_AF-A0A662PSW3-F1
#
_entry.id   AF-A0A662PSW3-F1
#
_cell.length_a   1.000
_cell.length_b   1.000
_cell.length_c   1.000
_cell.angle_alpha   90.00
_cell.angle_beta   90.00
_cell.angle_gamma   90.00
#
_symmetry.space_group_name_H-M   'P 1'
#
loop_
_entity.id
_entity.type
_entity.pdbx_description
1 polymer ?
#
loop_
_entity_poly.entity_id
_entity_poly.type
_entity_poly.pdbx_seq_one_letter_code
_entity_poly.pdbx_strand_id
1 'polypeptide(L)'
;MKEIAFQQISKIMRKSPLVYSSMDTVSTLIGGLYENDSWEALVNYGERIGLVTLRDLLGVSHPERTLIKDVARSVPSLPMEATVLDAVELMISNRIRAIPILSGEEISGIVSEVEVMNALPESESFNRILCEEVMREVDLSINTHDKVSTARSLMREYGIDHLLVLNERGSLSGVITVKDIIFNFIQPRERVTRGGRVGERKRLLDIPVKGLMDRNPLTAEKRDSLLEVVKRLKNYERDLCVIKERIRVLGVITSREIIPLILGFRVKEELPIYILGLPEFGDFHDIKTSQNKVLRVLNKGLSFHEGVLEVVIDVKRRKRKGGRTLYQVTARIYSPTKRLFVTAQGWYLSEAFDDLCRRLDRILERVKS
;
A
#
# COMPACT_ATOMS: atom_id res chain seq x y z
N MET A 1 5.38 11.78 -11.62
CA MET A 1 5.21 10.70 -10.62
C MET A 1 6.50 10.43 -9.83
N LYS A 2 7.68 10.28 -10.47
CA LYS A 2 8.98 10.17 -9.77
C LYS A 2 9.25 11.29 -8.75
N GLU A 3 8.97 12.54 -9.10
CA GLU A 3 9.18 13.69 -8.19
C GLU A 3 8.35 13.59 -6.91
N ILE A 4 7.06 13.25 -7.02
CA ILE A 4 6.19 13.03 -5.86
C ILE A 4 6.69 11.88 -4.98
N ALA A 5 7.15 10.78 -5.58
CA ALA A 5 7.60 9.60 -4.83
C ALA A 5 8.66 9.97 -3.77
N PHE A 6 9.60 10.85 -4.12
CA PHE A 6 10.68 11.30 -3.23
C PHE A 6 10.39 12.63 -2.52
N GLN A 7 9.18 13.18 -2.68
CA GLN A 7 8.78 14.39 -1.97
C GLN A 7 8.58 14.07 -0.49
N GLN A 8 9.01 14.98 0.38
CA GLN A 8 8.75 14.86 1.82
C GLN A 8 7.26 14.95 2.12
N ILE A 9 6.77 14.06 2.99
CA ILE A 9 5.37 14.00 3.39
C ILE A 9 4.90 15.29 4.07
N SER A 10 5.79 16.04 4.74
CA SER A 10 5.49 17.33 5.37
C SER A 10 4.92 18.37 4.39
N LYS A 11 5.18 18.22 3.09
CA LYS A 11 4.66 19.09 2.03
C LYS A 11 3.24 18.75 1.58
N ILE A 12 2.78 17.52 1.82
CA ILE A 12 1.47 17.04 1.35
C ILE A 12 0.51 16.67 2.49
N MET A 13 1.04 16.47 3.71
CA MET A 13 0.25 16.06 4.86
C MET A 13 -0.82 17.08 5.23
N ARG A 14 -1.93 16.57 5.76
CA ARG A 14 -2.94 17.40 6.41
C ARG A 14 -2.50 17.71 7.83
N LYS A 15 -2.23 18.99 8.10
CA LYS A 15 -1.68 19.47 9.39
C LYS A 15 -2.67 19.45 10.55
N SER A 16 -3.97 19.50 10.26
CA SER A 16 -5.03 19.49 11.28
C SER A 16 -5.90 18.24 11.10
N PRO A 17 -5.40 17.05 11.47
CA PRO A 17 -6.19 15.83 11.42
C PRO A 17 -7.29 15.84 12.48
N LEU A 18 -8.35 15.08 12.24
CA LEU A 18 -9.30 14.73 13.29
C LEU A 18 -8.60 13.82 14.29
N VAL A 19 -8.53 14.26 15.55
CA VAL A 19 -7.94 13.50 16.65
C VAL A 19 -8.97 13.40 17.76
N TYR A 20 -9.20 12.17 18.24
CA TYR A 20 -10.12 11.89 19.34
C TYR A 20 -9.40 11.22 20.50
N SER A 21 -9.95 11.37 21.70
CA SER A 21 -9.56 10.56 22.85
C SER A 21 -10.05 9.13 22.66
N SER A 22 -9.26 8.16 23.09
CA SER A 22 -9.68 6.75 23.15
C SER A 22 -10.96 6.52 24.00
N MET A 23 -11.28 7.46 24.89
CA MET A 23 -12.47 7.43 25.75
C MET A 23 -13.69 8.17 25.16
N ASP A 24 -13.56 8.82 24.00
CA ASP A 24 -14.72 9.41 23.33
C ASP A 24 -15.62 8.31 22.75
N THR A 25 -16.88 8.66 22.48
CA THR A 25 -17.84 7.72 21.88
C THR A 25 -17.67 7.64 20.37
N VAL A 26 -17.98 6.48 19.79
CA VAL A 26 -18.00 6.30 18.34
C VAL A 26 -19.02 7.24 17.68
N SER A 27 -20.12 7.60 18.36
CA SER A 27 -21.10 8.55 17.81
C SER A 27 -20.51 9.96 17.59
N THR A 28 -19.67 10.43 18.52
CA THR A 28 -18.95 11.70 18.39
C THR A 28 -17.98 11.64 17.22
N LEU A 29 -17.24 10.54 17.08
CA LEU A 29 -16.32 10.32 15.98
C LEU A 29 -17.03 10.33 14.62
N ILE A 30 -18.13 9.59 14.47
CA ILE A 30 -18.86 9.58 13.19
C ILE A 30 -19.41 10.97 12.86
N GLY A 31 -19.87 11.74 13.85
CA GLY A 31 -20.30 13.12 13.66
C GLY A 31 -19.21 13.99 13.04
N GLY A 32 -17.99 13.97 13.60
CA GLY A 32 -16.89 14.75 13.03
C GLY A 32 -16.36 14.20 11.70
N LEU A 33 -16.40 12.87 11.48
CA LEU A 33 -16.12 12.30 10.15
C LEU A 33 -17.11 12.81 9.10
N TYR A 34 -18.39 12.89 9.43
CA TYR A 34 -19.43 13.41 8.54
C TYR A 34 -19.23 14.91 8.23
N GLU A 35 -19.01 15.73 9.26
CA GLU A 35 -18.83 17.18 9.12
C GLU A 35 -17.60 17.56 8.28
N ASN A 36 -16.55 16.72 8.30
CA ASN A 36 -15.30 16.97 7.60
C ASN A 36 -15.13 16.08 6.36
N ASP A 37 -16.22 15.43 5.92
CA ASP A 37 -16.24 14.45 4.82
C ASP A 37 -15.06 13.46 4.82
N SER A 38 -14.68 13.01 6.02
CA SER A 38 -13.44 12.27 6.26
C SER A 38 -13.71 10.78 6.41
N TRP A 39 -12.79 9.98 5.86
CA TRP A 39 -12.87 8.52 5.90
C TRP A 39 -12.24 7.90 7.15
N GLU A 40 -11.43 8.67 7.87
CA GLU A 40 -10.71 8.22 9.05
C GLU A 40 -10.42 9.35 10.03
N ALA A 41 -10.10 8.96 11.26
CA ALA A 41 -9.61 9.84 12.32
C ALA A 41 -8.51 9.14 13.12
N LEU A 42 -7.60 9.96 13.67
CA LEU A 42 -6.58 9.52 14.61
C LEU A 42 -7.16 9.39 16.01
N VAL A 43 -6.61 8.47 16.79
CA VAL A 43 -7.01 8.21 18.16
C VAL A 43 -5.80 8.33 19.07
N ASN A 44 -5.88 9.21 20.05
CA ASN A 44 -4.83 9.39 21.03
C ASN A 44 -5.10 8.51 22.27
N TYR A 45 -4.13 7.66 22.62
CA TYR A 45 -4.13 6.85 23.84
C TYR A 45 -3.14 7.35 24.90
N GLY A 46 -2.53 8.52 24.71
CA GLY A 46 -1.41 9.01 25.49
C GLY A 46 -0.09 8.65 24.81
N GLU A 47 0.40 7.43 25.03
CA GLU A 47 1.73 6.97 24.54
C GLU A 47 1.71 6.36 23.13
N ARG A 48 0.53 6.13 22.57
CA ARG A 48 0.37 5.48 21.26
C ARG A 48 -0.77 6.12 20.47
N ILE A 49 -0.70 5.95 19.16
CA ILE A 49 -1.69 6.45 18.23
C ILE A 49 -2.41 5.28 17.56
N GLY A 50 -3.73 5.41 17.49
CA GLY A 50 -4.58 4.55 16.71
C GLY A 50 -5.21 5.27 15.52
N LEU A 51 -5.85 4.47 14.69
CA LEU A 51 -6.62 4.90 13.54
C LEU A 51 -7.98 4.21 13.60
N VAL A 52 -9.03 4.96 13.29
CA VAL A 52 -10.36 4.43 12.99
C VAL A 52 -10.74 4.86 11.59
N THR A 53 -11.20 3.92 10.78
CA THR A 53 -11.74 4.15 9.44
C THR A 53 -13.25 3.89 9.43
N LEU A 54 -13.98 4.44 8.45
CA LEU A 54 -15.42 4.18 8.29
C LEU A 54 -15.76 2.68 8.24
N ARG A 55 -14.87 1.84 7.68
CA ARG A 55 -15.06 0.39 7.63
C ARG A 55 -15.10 -0.24 9.03
N ASP A 56 -14.25 0.22 9.94
CA ASP A 56 -14.18 -0.28 11.32
C ASP A 56 -15.52 -0.03 12.05
N LEU A 57 -16.27 0.98 11.60
CA LEU A 57 -17.55 1.38 12.19
C LEU A 57 -18.74 0.52 11.72
N LEU A 58 -18.60 -0.27 10.65
CA LEU A 58 -19.68 -1.14 10.14
C LEU A 58 -20.13 -2.19 11.16
N GLY A 59 -19.24 -2.58 12.08
CA GLY A 59 -19.52 -3.55 13.14
C GLY A 59 -20.19 -2.95 14.37
N VAL A 60 -20.28 -1.63 14.47
CA VAL A 60 -20.73 -0.95 15.70
C VAL A 60 -22.25 -0.90 15.74
N SER A 61 -22.83 -1.51 16.79
CA SER A 61 -24.28 -1.54 16.98
C SER A 61 -24.80 -0.33 17.77
N HIS A 62 -24.04 0.13 18.76
CA HIS A 62 -24.42 1.23 19.67
C HIS A 62 -23.32 2.30 19.75
N PRO A 63 -23.08 3.09 18.68
CA PRO A 63 -22.05 4.14 18.65
C PRO A 63 -22.10 5.13 19.82
N GLU A 64 -23.28 5.39 20.36
CA GLU A 64 -23.49 6.32 21.47
C GLU A 64 -23.02 5.79 22.83
N ARG A 65 -22.72 4.49 22.93
CA ARG A 65 -22.18 3.84 24.14
C ARG A 65 -20.87 3.10 23.90
N THR A 66 -20.52 2.86 22.65
CA THR A 66 -19.27 2.21 22.26
C THR A 66 -18.16 3.23 22.31
N LEU A 67 -17.07 2.90 23.00
CA LEU A 67 -15.91 3.78 23.08
C LEU A 67 -15.02 3.57 21.86
N ILE A 68 -14.33 4.62 21.43
CA ILE A 68 -13.43 4.56 20.27
C ILE A 68 -12.32 3.52 20.48
N LYS A 69 -11.82 3.34 21.71
CA LYS A 69 -10.79 2.34 22.02
C LYS A 69 -11.18 0.90 21.65
N ASP A 70 -12.48 0.59 21.58
CA ASP A 70 -12.99 -0.75 21.31
C ASP A 70 -13.02 -1.08 19.80
N VAL A 71 -12.83 -0.07 18.95
CA VAL A 71 -12.87 -0.19 17.48
C VAL A 71 -11.57 0.26 16.81
N ALA A 72 -10.83 1.17 17.44
CA ALA A 72 -9.59 1.70 16.94
C ALA A 72 -8.47 0.65 16.94
N ARG A 73 -7.65 0.67 15.90
CA ARG A 73 -6.44 -0.16 15.80
C ARG A 73 -5.19 0.69 15.95
N SER A 74 -4.14 0.12 16.54
CA SER A 74 -2.81 0.73 16.52
C SER A 74 -2.27 0.70 15.09
N VAL A 75 -1.60 1.78 14.68
CA VAL A 75 -0.99 1.92 13.36
C VAL A 75 0.43 2.46 13.49
N PRO A 76 1.34 2.10 12.57
CA PRO A 76 2.66 2.72 12.51
C PRO A 76 2.53 4.19 12.09
N SER A 77 3.53 5.00 12.48
CA SER A 77 3.65 6.42 12.13
C SER A 77 4.92 6.68 11.33
N LEU A 78 4.98 7.85 10.68
CA LEU A 78 6.18 8.31 9.98
C LEU A 78 6.64 9.68 10.52
N PRO A 79 7.96 9.96 10.51
CA PRO A 79 8.49 11.28 10.80
C PRO A 79 8.23 12.25 9.63
N MET A 80 8.22 13.56 9.88
CA MET A 80 7.91 14.58 8.87
C MET A 80 8.83 14.56 7.63
N GLU A 81 10.05 14.05 7.79
CA GLU A 81 11.08 13.97 6.74
C GLU A 81 10.90 12.76 5.82
N ALA A 82 10.02 11.81 6.18
CA ALA A 82 9.72 10.64 5.35
C ALA A 82 9.20 11.04 3.97
N THR A 83 9.30 10.13 3.01
CA THR A 83 8.85 10.36 1.63
C THR A 83 7.44 9.86 1.39
N VAL A 84 6.80 10.34 0.32
CA VAL A 84 5.51 9.78 -0.13
C VAL A 84 5.63 8.29 -0.46
N LEU A 85 6.78 7.86 -0.99
CA LEU A 85 7.06 6.44 -1.24
C LEU A 85 6.98 5.61 0.05
N ASP A 86 7.62 6.09 1.12
CA ASP A 86 7.58 5.42 2.44
C ASP A 86 6.14 5.31 2.96
N ALA A 87 5.35 6.38 2.82
CA ALA A 87 3.95 6.38 3.23
C ALA A 87 3.10 5.37 2.45
N VAL A 88 3.25 5.31 1.13
CA VAL A 88 2.53 4.36 0.27
C VAL A 88 2.95 2.91 0.56
N GLU A 89 4.25 2.66 0.75
CA GLU A 89 4.74 1.33 1.12
C GLU A 89 4.17 0.87 2.46
N LEU A 90 4.14 1.76 3.45
CA LEU A 90 3.59 1.47 4.77
C LEU A 90 2.06 1.25 4.73
N MET A 91 1.33 2.03 3.93
CA MET A 91 -0.11 1.86 3.69
C MET A 91 -0.41 0.47 3.11
N ILE A 92 0.29 0.08 2.05
CA ILE A 92 0.07 -1.19 1.36
C ILE A 92 0.46 -2.38 2.26
N SER A 93 1.64 -2.32 2.87
CA SER A 93 2.18 -3.42 3.68
C SER A 93 1.33 -3.69 4.93
N ASN A 94 0.77 -2.64 5.53
CA ASN A 94 -0.09 -2.77 6.71
C ASN A 94 -1.59 -2.79 6.39
N ARG A 95 -1.96 -2.71 5.10
CA ARG A 95 -3.36 -2.63 4.64
C ARG A 95 -4.15 -1.51 5.33
N ILE A 96 -3.50 -0.37 5.54
CA ILE A 96 -4.07 0.84 6.12
C ILE A 96 -4.08 1.94 5.06
N ARG A 97 -5.03 2.87 5.20
CA ARG A 97 -5.24 3.92 4.21
C ARG A 97 -4.66 5.28 4.58
N ALA A 98 -4.20 5.41 5.82
CA ALA A 98 -3.70 6.64 6.36
C ALA A 98 -2.63 6.35 7.42
N ILE A 99 -1.62 7.22 7.45
CA ILE A 99 -0.47 7.14 8.33
C ILE A 99 -0.42 8.42 9.18
N PRO A 100 -0.37 8.33 10.52
CA PRO A 100 -0.09 9.46 11.39
C PRO A 100 1.33 9.97 11.18
N ILE A 101 1.50 11.29 11.18
CA ILE A 101 2.80 11.95 11.02
C ILE A 101 3.21 12.57 12.35
N LEU A 102 4.42 12.25 12.80
CA LEU A 102 4.94 12.68 14.09
C LEU A 102 6.15 13.60 13.97
N SER A 103 6.24 14.52 14.93
CA SER A 103 7.47 15.25 15.26
C SER A 103 7.83 14.90 16.71
N GLY A 104 8.74 13.95 16.89
CA GLY A 104 8.96 13.33 18.20
C GLY A 104 7.74 12.49 18.61
N GLU A 105 7.12 12.84 19.73
CA GLU A 105 5.92 12.17 20.26
C GLU A 105 4.61 12.88 19.87
N GLU A 106 4.69 14.07 19.27
CA GLU A 106 3.51 14.89 18.95
C GLU A 106 2.97 14.65 17.54
N ILE A 107 1.64 14.57 17.43
CA ILE A 107 0.94 14.45 16.15
C ILE A 107 1.07 15.77 15.39
N SER A 108 1.85 15.74 14.31
CA SER A 108 2.06 16.87 13.39
C SER A 108 1.10 16.86 12.21
N GLY A 109 0.50 15.71 11.89
CA GLY A 109 -0.45 15.59 10.79
C GLY A 109 -0.88 14.17 10.47
N ILE A 110 -1.54 14.01 9.33
CA ILE A 110 -1.89 12.72 8.73
C ILE A 110 -1.62 12.77 7.22
N VAL A 111 -1.18 11.65 6.66
CA VAL A 111 -1.17 11.42 5.21
C VAL A 111 -2.06 10.22 4.92
N SER A 112 -3.13 10.45 4.15
CA SER A 112 -4.02 9.41 3.64
C SER A 112 -3.86 9.21 2.14
N GLU A 113 -4.53 8.18 1.62
CA GLU A 113 -4.78 8.00 0.19
C GLU A 113 -5.25 9.31 -0.49
N VAL A 114 -6.02 10.17 0.21
CA VAL A 114 -6.51 11.46 -0.31
C VAL A 114 -5.37 12.45 -0.52
N GLU A 115 -4.50 12.65 0.48
CA GLU A 115 -3.34 13.55 0.35
C GLU A 115 -2.41 13.09 -0.77
N VAL A 116 -2.15 11.78 -0.86
CA VAL A 116 -1.31 11.20 -1.93
C VAL A 116 -1.95 11.43 -3.29
N MET A 117 -3.25 11.13 -3.44
CA MET A 117 -3.98 11.36 -4.68
C MET A 117 -3.95 12.83 -5.10
N ASN A 118 -4.19 13.75 -4.17
CA ASN A 118 -4.16 15.19 -4.44
C ASN A 118 -2.78 15.66 -4.90
N ALA A 119 -1.72 15.12 -4.30
CA ALA A 119 -0.34 15.41 -4.68
C ALA A 119 0.06 14.84 -6.06
N LEU A 120 -0.63 13.83 -6.60
CA LEU A 120 -0.27 13.26 -7.89
C LEU A 120 -0.32 14.32 -9.00
N PRO A 121 0.75 14.49 -9.80
CA PRO A 121 0.76 15.45 -10.89
C PRO A 121 -0.13 14.95 -12.01
N GLU A 122 -0.76 15.88 -12.72
CA GLU A 122 -1.42 15.63 -13.99
C GLU A 122 -0.38 15.43 -15.12
N SER A 123 0.50 14.44 -14.96
CA SER A 123 1.64 14.20 -15.85
C SER A 123 1.30 13.26 -17.01
N GLU A 124 2.00 13.43 -18.14
CA GLU A 124 1.88 12.55 -19.31
C GLU A 124 2.13 11.06 -19.01
N SER A 125 2.85 10.73 -17.93
CA SER A 125 3.07 9.33 -17.54
C SER A 125 1.77 8.58 -17.28
N PHE A 126 0.75 9.23 -16.74
CA PHE A 126 -0.58 8.64 -16.57
C PHE A 126 -1.33 8.52 -17.89
N ASN A 127 -0.97 9.31 -18.90
CA ASN A 127 -1.68 9.33 -20.18
C ASN A 127 -1.46 8.06 -21.02
N ARG A 128 -0.37 7.34 -20.75
CA ARG A 128 -0.01 6.11 -21.47
C ARG A 128 -0.56 4.84 -20.81
N ILE A 129 -1.11 4.96 -19.60
CA ILE A 129 -1.65 3.84 -18.83
C ILE A 129 -3.14 3.78 -19.10
N LEU A 130 -3.63 2.63 -19.55
CA LEU A 130 -5.04 2.38 -19.77
C LEU A 130 -5.72 1.96 -18.47
N CYS A 131 -7.02 2.24 -18.36
CA CYS A 131 -7.80 1.84 -17.19
C CYS A 131 -7.77 0.32 -16.96
N GLU A 132 -7.78 -0.49 -18.01
CA GLU A 132 -7.74 -1.96 -17.89
C GLU A 132 -6.44 -2.50 -17.27
N GLU A 133 -5.34 -1.75 -17.32
CA GLU A 133 -4.05 -2.16 -16.75
C GLU A 133 -3.98 -1.96 -15.23
N VAL A 134 -4.88 -1.13 -14.68
CA VAL A 134 -4.84 -0.67 -13.29
C VAL A 134 -6.09 -1.05 -12.52
N MET A 135 -7.23 -1.21 -13.21
CA MET A 135 -8.49 -1.55 -12.56
C MET A 135 -8.39 -2.85 -11.75
N ARG A 136 -9.10 -2.86 -10.63
CA ARG A 136 -9.38 -4.09 -9.91
C ARG A 136 -10.64 -4.70 -10.47
N GLU A 137 -10.55 -5.94 -10.95
CA GLU A 137 -11.73 -6.72 -11.34
C GLU A 137 -12.65 -6.91 -10.12
N VAL A 138 -13.96 -6.81 -10.34
CA VAL A 138 -14.94 -6.92 -9.26
C VAL A 138 -15.84 -8.12 -9.50
N ASP A 139 -15.68 -9.13 -8.65
CA ASP A 139 -16.51 -10.34 -8.67
C ASP A 139 -17.72 -10.24 -7.73
N LEU A 140 -17.66 -9.34 -6.74
CA LEU A 140 -18.73 -9.15 -5.77
C LEU A 140 -19.66 -7.99 -6.17
N SER A 141 -20.94 -8.31 -6.33
CA SER A 141 -22.00 -7.34 -6.57
C SER A 141 -23.23 -7.67 -5.73
N ILE A 142 -24.17 -6.73 -5.68
CA ILE A 142 -25.42 -6.88 -4.94
C ILE A 142 -26.60 -6.43 -5.81
N ASN A 143 -27.78 -7.02 -5.62
CA ASN A 143 -28.98 -6.62 -6.36
C ASN A 143 -29.59 -5.33 -5.78
N THR A 144 -30.17 -4.50 -6.64
CA THR A 144 -30.96 -3.30 -6.24
C THR A 144 -31.98 -3.51 -5.11
N HIS A 145 -32.53 -4.72 -4.97
CA HIS A 145 -33.55 -5.04 -3.98
C HIS A 145 -33.01 -5.68 -2.70
N ASP A 146 -31.73 -6.08 -2.68
CA ASP A 146 -31.12 -6.61 -1.47
C ASP A 146 -31.03 -5.54 -0.40
N LYS A 147 -30.94 -5.97 0.86
CA LYS A 147 -30.92 -5.06 2.01
C LYS A 147 -29.55 -4.41 2.20
N VAL A 148 -29.55 -3.20 2.76
CA VAL A 148 -28.32 -2.54 3.24
C VAL A 148 -27.57 -3.40 4.26
N SER A 149 -28.27 -4.17 5.09
CA SER A 149 -27.64 -5.15 5.99
C SER A 149 -26.83 -6.23 5.26
N THR A 150 -27.28 -6.68 4.09
CA THR A 150 -26.53 -7.61 3.24
C THR A 150 -25.27 -6.93 2.71
N ALA A 151 -25.37 -5.71 2.17
CA ALA A 151 -24.21 -4.93 1.71
C ALA A 151 -23.18 -4.74 2.83
N ARG A 152 -23.64 -4.33 4.02
CA ARG A 152 -22.79 -4.17 5.21
C ARG A 152 -22.08 -5.47 5.59
N SER A 153 -22.78 -6.61 5.51
CA SER A 153 -22.21 -7.91 5.89
C SER A 153 -21.12 -8.33 4.90
N LEU A 154 -21.37 -8.21 3.60
CA LEU A 154 -20.38 -8.47 2.55
C LEU A 154 -19.16 -7.55 2.67
N MET A 155 -19.36 -6.24 2.91
CA MET A 155 -18.25 -5.30 3.10
C MET A 155 -17.35 -5.68 4.29
N ARG A 156 -17.95 -6.16 5.40
CA ARG A 156 -17.20 -6.61 6.57
C ARG A 156 -16.48 -7.93 6.34
N GLU A 157 -17.16 -8.89 5.72
CA GLU A 157 -16.63 -10.24 5.47
C GLU A 157 -15.45 -10.20 4.50
N TYR A 158 -15.57 -9.45 3.40
CA TYR A 158 -14.55 -9.38 2.34
C TYR A 158 -13.57 -8.22 2.51
N GLY A 159 -13.76 -7.35 3.52
CA GLY A 159 -12.89 -6.21 3.79
C GLY A 159 -12.86 -5.16 2.66
N ILE A 160 -14.00 -4.95 2.00
CA ILE A 160 -14.17 -4.02 0.87
C ILE A 160 -15.01 -2.81 1.28
N ASP A 161 -14.77 -1.66 0.64
CA ASP A 161 -15.43 -0.39 1.00
C ASP A 161 -16.63 -0.05 0.13
N HIS A 162 -16.88 -0.85 -0.90
CA HIS A 162 -17.91 -0.59 -1.89
C HIS A 162 -18.40 -1.89 -2.54
N LEU A 163 -19.61 -1.85 -3.07
CA LEU A 163 -20.23 -2.89 -3.87
C LEU A 163 -20.88 -2.27 -5.11
N LEU A 164 -20.71 -2.93 -6.24
CA LEU A 164 -21.48 -2.63 -7.44
C LEU A 164 -22.92 -3.09 -7.23
N VAL A 165 -23.89 -2.22 -7.54
CA VAL A 165 -25.31 -2.55 -7.47
C VAL A 165 -25.82 -2.85 -8.87
N LEU A 166 -26.29 -4.06 -9.09
CA LEU A 166 -26.83 -4.53 -10.36
C LEU A 166 -28.35 -4.68 -10.28
N ASN A 167 -29.04 -4.46 -11.40
CA ASN A 167 -30.45 -4.84 -11.50
C ASN A 167 -30.61 -6.32 -11.84
N GLU A 168 -31.86 -6.78 -11.92
CA GLU A 168 -32.22 -8.16 -12.28
C GLU A 168 -31.70 -8.60 -13.66
N ARG A 169 -31.38 -7.66 -14.55
CA ARG A 169 -30.79 -7.93 -15.88
C ARG A 169 -29.26 -7.96 -15.85
N GLY A 170 -28.64 -7.87 -14.67
CA GLY A 170 -27.18 -7.82 -14.50
C GLY A 170 -26.54 -6.50 -14.94
N SER A 171 -27.33 -5.44 -15.19
CA SER A 171 -26.80 -4.14 -15.60
C SER A 171 -26.52 -3.25 -14.39
N LEU A 172 -25.44 -2.46 -14.47
CA LEU A 172 -25.08 -1.50 -13.42
C LEU A 172 -26.20 -0.50 -13.17
N SER A 173 -26.66 -0.44 -11.92
CA SER A 173 -27.69 0.48 -11.44
C SER A 173 -27.14 1.51 -10.46
N GLY A 174 -25.99 1.25 -9.85
CA GLY A 174 -25.34 2.19 -8.94
C GLY A 174 -24.15 1.57 -8.21
N VAL A 175 -23.61 2.31 -7.24
CA VAL A 175 -22.58 1.85 -6.31
C VAL A 175 -23.02 2.19 -4.89
N ILE A 176 -22.83 1.28 -3.95
CA ILE A 176 -23.02 1.55 -2.53
C ILE A 176 -21.68 1.42 -1.82
N THR A 177 -21.37 2.37 -0.96
CA THR A 177 -20.12 2.45 -0.21
C THR A 177 -20.34 2.38 1.30
N VAL A 178 -19.28 2.10 2.05
CA VAL A 178 -19.29 2.17 3.52
C VAL A 178 -19.63 3.58 4.00
N LYS A 179 -19.23 4.62 3.27
CA LYS A 179 -19.56 6.02 3.55
C LYS A 179 -21.08 6.25 3.49
N ASP A 180 -21.74 5.77 2.43
CA ASP A 180 -23.20 5.85 2.29
C ASP A 180 -23.90 5.21 3.49
N ILE A 181 -23.42 4.02 3.90
CA ILE A 181 -23.97 3.27 5.03
C ILE A 181 -23.76 4.01 6.36
N ILE A 182 -22.52 4.42 6.67
CA ILE A 182 -22.18 5.01 7.97
C ILE A 182 -22.79 6.40 8.16
N PHE A 183 -22.72 7.27 7.15
CA PHE A 183 -23.22 8.64 7.27
C PHE A 183 -24.74 8.71 7.36
N ASN A 184 -25.44 7.74 6.76
CA ASN A 184 -26.90 7.67 6.90
C ASN A 184 -27.37 7.05 8.23
N PHE A 185 -26.50 6.40 9.02
CA PHE A 185 -26.86 5.98 10.39
C PHE A 185 -26.96 7.12 11.40
N ILE A 186 -26.51 8.33 11.03
CA ILE A 186 -26.37 9.47 11.93
C ILE A 186 -27.43 10.54 11.67
N GLN A 187 -28.16 10.48 10.55
CA GLN A 187 -29.13 11.52 10.20
C GLN A 187 -30.05 11.86 11.38
N PRO A 188 -29.97 13.11 11.91
CA PRO A 188 -30.96 13.60 12.84
C PRO A 188 -32.22 13.87 12.04
N ARG A 189 -33.20 12.98 12.10
CA ARG A 189 -34.57 13.41 11.77
C ARG A 189 -35.01 14.34 12.88
N GLU A 190 -35.22 15.61 12.52
CA GLU A 190 -35.85 16.63 13.34
C GLU A 190 -37.23 16.16 13.80
N ARG A 191 -37.27 15.40 14.91
CA ARG A 191 -38.38 15.16 15.85
C ARG A 191 -37.97 14.00 16.76
N VAL A 192 -37.01 14.27 17.64
CA VAL A 192 -36.59 13.32 18.67
C VAL A 192 -37.57 13.38 19.84
N THR A 193 -38.55 12.48 19.86
CA THR A 193 -39.16 12.07 21.13
C THR A 193 -38.20 11.11 21.84
N ARG A 194 -38.02 11.30 23.15
CA ARG A 194 -37.22 10.43 24.03
C ARG A 194 -37.74 8.98 23.88
N GLY A 195 -36.97 8.13 23.18
CA GLY A 195 -37.25 6.69 23.05
C GLY A 195 -36.98 6.03 21.69
N GLY A 196 -36.77 6.78 20.60
CA GLY A 196 -36.86 6.22 19.22
C GLY A 196 -35.59 5.71 18.53
N ARG A 197 -34.38 5.96 19.04
CA ARG A 197 -33.14 5.84 18.23
C ARG A 197 -32.75 4.43 17.77
N VAL A 198 -33.03 3.40 18.57
CA VAL A 198 -32.69 2.00 18.20
C VAL A 198 -33.58 1.47 17.07
N GLY A 199 -34.84 1.95 16.98
CA GLY A 199 -35.80 1.52 15.95
C GLY A 199 -35.50 2.07 14.56
N GLU A 200 -34.96 3.29 14.45
CA GLU A 200 -34.66 3.92 13.16
C GLU A 200 -33.46 3.29 12.44
N ARG A 201 -32.41 2.86 13.16
CA ARG A 201 -31.28 2.14 12.56
C ARG A 201 -31.66 0.77 12.00
N LYS A 202 -32.50 0.02 12.72
CA LYS A 202 -33.03 -1.25 12.23
C LYS A 202 -33.80 -1.05 10.92
N ARG A 203 -34.58 0.04 10.82
CA ARG A 203 -35.28 0.43 9.59
C ARG A 203 -34.31 0.73 8.44
N LEU A 204 -33.19 1.42 8.67
CA LEU A 204 -32.18 1.70 7.64
C LEU A 204 -31.42 0.45 7.17
N LEU A 205 -31.15 -0.51 8.05
CA LEU A 205 -30.51 -1.77 7.67
C LEU A 205 -31.45 -2.70 6.86
N ASP A 206 -32.76 -2.52 7.01
CA ASP A 206 -33.78 -3.30 6.34
C ASP A 206 -34.24 -2.70 5.00
N ILE A 207 -33.91 -1.43 4.68
CA ILE A 207 -34.24 -0.88 3.37
C ILE A 207 -33.40 -1.52 2.25
N PRO A 208 -33.96 -1.58 1.02
CA PRO A 208 -33.20 -1.96 -0.16
C PRO A 208 -32.04 -1.02 -0.47
N VAL A 209 -30.93 -1.56 -0.98
CA VAL A 209 -29.73 -0.78 -1.35
C VAL A 209 -30.02 0.32 -2.37
N LYS A 210 -31.01 0.15 -3.26
CA LYS A 210 -31.43 1.21 -4.21
C LYS A 210 -31.91 2.51 -3.57
N GLY A 211 -32.23 2.47 -2.28
CA GLY A 211 -32.62 3.64 -1.48
C GLY A 211 -31.44 4.45 -0.96
N LEU A 212 -30.22 3.90 -1.01
CA LEU A 212 -29.02 4.48 -0.42
C LEU A 212 -27.84 4.61 -1.41
N MET A 213 -27.80 3.76 -2.45
CA MET A 213 -26.73 3.76 -3.45
C MET A 213 -26.61 5.08 -4.21
N ASP A 214 -25.40 5.41 -4.66
CA ASP A 214 -25.18 6.39 -5.72
C ASP A 214 -25.67 5.82 -7.06
N ARG A 215 -26.67 6.47 -7.64
CA ARG A 215 -27.29 6.07 -8.92
C ARG A 215 -26.53 6.56 -10.14
N ASN A 216 -25.60 7.50 -9.95
CA ASN A 216 -24.80 8.07 -11.04
C ASN A 216 -23.31 7.99 -10.68
N PRO A 217 -22.77 6.78 -10.48
CA PRO A 217 -21.36 6.60 -10.18
C PRO A 217 -20.51 7.11 -11.35
N LEU A 218 -19.32 7.62 -11.03
CA LEU A 218 -18.33 7.95 -12.06
C LEU A 218 -17.99 6.69 -12.86
N THR A 219 -17.97 6.81 -14.19
CA THR A 219 -17.71 5.68 -15.09
C THR A 219 -16.72 6.06 -16.18
N ALA A 220 -15.90 5.10 -16.61
CA ALA A 220 -14.96 5.21 -17.72
C ALA A 220 -14.92 3.90 -18.54
N GLU A 221 -14.50 3.98 -19.79
CA GLU A 221 -14.25 2.80 -20.62
C GLU A 221 -12.87 2.22 -20.33
N LYS A 222 -12.71 0.92 -20.54
CA LYS A 222 -11.46 0.19 -20.23
C LYS A 222 -10.22 0.74 -20.96
N ARG A 223 -10.43 1.35 -22.14
CA ARG A 223 -9.40 1.95 -23.00
C ARG A 223 -9.21 3.44 -22.73
N ASP A 224 -9.94 4.02 -21.79
CA ASP A 224 -9.70 5.39 -21.40
C ASP A 224 -8.35 5.50 -20.67
N SER A 225 -7.74 6.67 -20.79
CA SER A 225 -6.50 7.02 -20.13
C SER A 225 -6.71 7.16 -18.62
N LEU A 226 -5.80 6.60 -17.82
CA LEU A 226 -5.84 6.72 -16.37
C LEU A 226 -5.78 8.19 -15.91
N LEU A 227 -5.09 9.06 -16.67
CA LEU A 227 -5.04 10.49 -16.39
C LEU A 227 -6.44 11.12 -16.33
N GLU A 228 -7.32 10.75 -17.25
CA GLU A 228 -8.69 11.28 -17.29
C GLU A 228 -9.49 10.81 -16.07
N VAL A 229 -9.33 9.55 -15.67
CA VAL A 229 -9.95 9.03 -14.45
C VAL A 229 -9.44 9.78 -13.21
N VAL A 230 -8.12 9.98 -13.09
CA VAL A 230 -7.53 10.75 -11.97
C VAL A 230 -8.09 12.17 -11.92
N LYS A 231 -8.15 12.88 -13.06
CA LYS A 231 -8.72 14.24 -13.13
C LYS A 231 -10.19 14.24 -12.72
N ARG A 232 -10.98 13.29 -13.21
CA ARG A 232 -12.42 13.20 -12.89
C ARG A 232 -12.66 12.85 -11.42
N LEU A 233 -11.89 11.94 -10.83
CA LEU A 233 -11.96 11.63 -9.40
C LEU A 233 -11.70 12.89 -8.55
N LYS A 234 -10.66 13.67 -8.89
CA LYS A 234 -10.36 14.94 -8.21
C LYS A 234 -11.45 16.00 -8.41
N ASN A 235 -11.79 16.29 -9.67
CA ASN A 235 -12.70 17.39 -10.03
C ASN A 235 -14.12 17.20 -9.53
N TYR A 236 -14.58 15.95 -9.44
CA TYR A 236 -15.91 15.62 -8.95
C TYR A 236 -15.93 15.15 -7.48
N GLU A 237 -14.78 15.23 -6.80
CA GLU A 237 -14.60 14.78 -5.40
C GLU A 237 -15.17 13.36 -5.19
N ARG A 238 -14.81 12.44 -6.10
CA ARG A 238 -15.26 11.04 -6.08
C ARG A 238 -14.10 10.12 -5.73
N ASP A 239 -14.41 9.09 -4.93
CA ASP A 239 -13.43 8.10 -4.47
C ASP A 239 -13.34 6.84 -5.36
N LEU A 240 -14.25 6.71 -6.33
CA LEU A 240 -14.41 5.49 -7.14
C LEU A 240 -14.87 5.80 -8.56
N CYS A 241 -14.25 5.13 -9.53
CA CYS A 241 -14.67 5.07 -10.92
C CYS A 241 -14.96 3.62 -11.32
N VAL A 242 -16.13 3.36 -11.91
CA VAL A 242 -16.50 2.05 -12.44
C VAL A 242 -16.03 1.92 -13.89
N ILE A 243 -15.25 0.88 -14.17
CA ILE A 243 -14.68 0.63 -15.50
C ILE A 243 -15.55 -0.34 -16.27
N LYS A 244 -15.87 0.02 -17.50
CA LYS A 244 -16.79 -0.71 -18.38
C LYS A 244 -16.14 -1.08 -19.72
N GLU A 245 -16.75 -2.06 -20.35
CA GLU A 245 -16.63 -2.29 -21.78
C GLU A 245 -18.04 -2.35 -22.37
N ARG A 246 -18.41 -1.27 -23.08
CA ARG A 246 -19.78 -1.09 -23.58
C ARG A 246 -20.79 -1.13 -22.42
N ILE A 247 -21.58 -2.21 -22.32
CA ILE A 247 -22.61 -2.39 -21.29
C ILE A 247 -22.13 -3.22 -20.10
N ARG A 248 -20.99 -3.90 -20.23
CA ARG A 248 -20.47 -4.81 -19.21
C ARG A 248 -19.59 -4.04 -18.23
N VAL A 249 -19.79 -4.24 -16.94
CA VAL A 249 -18.85 -3.77 -15.92
C VAL A 249 -17.70 -4.77 -15.82
N LEU A 250 -16.48 -4.25 -15.84
CA LEU A 250 -15.26 -5.06 -15.72
C LEU A 250 -14.66 -4.93 -14.31
N GLY A 251 -14.63 -3.72 -13.78
CA GLY A 251 -13.95 -3.47 -12.51
C GLY A 251 -14.13 -2.05 -12.01
N VAL A 252 -13.26 -1.67 -11.09
CA VAL A 252 -13.25 -0.35 -10.46
C VAL A 252 -11.82 0.17 -10.34
N ILE A 253 -11.69 1.48 -10.35
CA ILE A 253 -10.47 2.19 -9.99
C ILE A 253 -10.79 3.12 -8.83
N THR A 254 -10.05 2.94 -7.74
CA THR A 254 -10.03 3.84 -6.59
C THR A 254 -8.60 4.32 -6.35
N SER A 255 -8.39 5.16 -5.34
CA SER A 255 -7.04 5.55 -4.89
C SER A 255 -6.13 4.34 -4.66
N ARG A 256 -6.68 3.20 -4.22
CA ARG A 256 -5.91 1.98 -3.95
C ARG A 256 -5.30 1.30 -5.16
N GLU A 257 -5.88 1.50 -6.33
CA GLU A 257 -5.32 1.00 -7.59
C GLU A 257 -4.29 1.99 -8.15
N ILE A 258 -4.46 3.29 -7.85
CA ILE A 258 -3.63 4.36 -8.42
C ILE A 258 -2.34 4.57 -7.62
N ILE A 259 -2.42 4.71 -6.29
CA ILE A 259 -1.24 5.03 -5.46
C ILE A 259 -0.10 3.99 -5.53
N PRO A 260 -0.35 2.67 -5.68
CA PRO A 260 0.74 1.69 -5.77
C PRO A 260 1.63 1.88 -6.99
N LEU A 261 1.19 2.61 -8.02
CA LEU A 261 2.04 2.97 -9.16
C LEU A 261 3.28 3.78 -8.73
N ILE A 262 3.22 4.47 -7.58
CA ILE A 262 4.35 5.17 -6.98
C ILE A 262 5.47 4.19 -6.59
N LEU A 263 5.15 2.95 -6.22
CA LEU A 263 6.15 1.92 -5.89
C LEU A 263 7.04 1.55 -7.09
N GLY A 264 6.59 1.80 -8.32
CA GLY A 264 7.39 1.62 -9.53
C GLY A 264 8.62 2.54 -9.60
N PHE A 265 8.65 3.62 -8.80
CA PHE A 265 9.79 4.53 -8.71
C PHE A 265 10.77 4.17 -7.60
N ARG A 266 10.54 3.05 -6.90
CA ARG A 266 11.53 2.53 -5.97
C ARG A 266 12.85 2.38 -6.71
N VAL A 267 13.81 3.22 -6.36
CA VAL A 267 15.20 2.95 -6.69
C VAL A 267 15.49 1.67 -5.91
N LYS A 268 15.60 0.54 -6.61
CA LYS A 268 16.36 -0.57 -6.02
C LYS A 268 17.71 0.04 -5.75
N GLU A 269 18.04 0.33 -4.51
CA GLU A 269 19.43 0.63 -4.17
C GLU A 269 20.21 -0.57 -4.67
N GLU A 270 21.00 -0.37 -5.73
CA GLU A 270 21.89 -1.42 -6.20
C GLU A 270 22.86 -1.63 -5.06
N LEU A 271 22.79 -2.82 -4.46
CA LEU A 271 23.69 -3.19 -3.37
C LEU A 271 25.13 -2.95 -3.84
N PRO A 272 25.91 -2.07 -3.18
CA PRO A 272 27.27 -1.80 -3.61
C PRO A 272 28.12 -3.06 -3.44
N ILE A 273 28.61 -3.58 -4.57
CA ILE A 273 29.45 -4.78 -4.65
C ILE A 273 30.84 -4.38 -5.15
N TYR A 274 31.85 -4.54 -4.28
CA TYR A 274 33.24 -4.23 -4.60
C TYR A 274 34.04 -5.52 -4.82
N ILE A 275 34.86 -5.56 -5.87
CA ILE A 275 35.79 -6.68 -6.11
C ILE A 275 37.22 -6.14 -6.07
N LEU A 276 38.01 -6.62 -5.11
CA LEU A 276 39.37 -6.18 -4.85
C LEU A 276 40.37 -7.28 -5.25
N GLY A 277 41.54 -6.88 -5.74
CA GLY A 277 42.65 -7.80 -6.01
C GLY A 277 42.56 -8.56 -7.34
N LEU A 278 41.77 -8.06 -8.29
CA LEU A 278 41.74 -8.60 -9.65
C LEU A 278 43.10 -8.40 -10.35
N PRO A 279 43.58 -9.38 -11.14
CA PRO A 279 44.80 -9.21 -11.92
C PRO A 279 44.61 -8.14 -13.02
N GLU A 280 45.54 -7.20 -13.12
CA GLU A 280 45.47 -6.05 -14.05
C GLU A 280 45.60 -6.44 -15.53
N PHE A 281 46.22 -7.59 -15.83
CA PHE A 281 46.40 -8.09 -17.20
C PHE A 281 46.35 -9.64 -17.25
N GLY A 282 45.43 -10.20 -18.04
CA GLY A 282 45.28 -11.63 -18.33
C GLY A 282 43.83 -12.05 -18.59
N ASP A 283 43.54 -12.54 -19.80
CA ASP A 283 42.28 -13.09 -20.32
C ASP A 283 40.99 -12.32 -19.99
N PHE A 284 40.82 -11.19 -20.70
CA PHE A 284 39.69 -10.26 -20.60
C PHE A 284 38.29 -10.87 -20.86
N HIS A 285 38.20 -12.09 -21.42
CA HIS A 285 36.90 -12.70 -21.76
C HIS A 285 36.22 -13.43 -20.59
N ASP A 286 36.97 -13.91 -19.59
CA ASP A 286 36.39 -14.71 -18.49
C ASP A 286 36.14 -13.91 -17.20
N ILE A 287 36.88 -12.83 -16.97
CA ILE A 287 36.75 -12.02 -15.74
C ILE A 287 35.37 -11.35 -15.69
N LYS A 288 34.97 -10.65 -16.75
CA LYS A 288 33.68 -9.93 -16.80
C LYS A 288 32.49 -10.87 -16.73
N THR A 289 32.60 -12.04 -17.35
CA THR A 289 31.58 -13.10 -17.32
C THR A 289 31.43 -13.69 -15.92
N SER A 290 32.54 -13.97 -15.24
CA SER A 290 32.56 -14.46 -13.85
C SER A 290 32.00 -13.40 -12.88
N GLN A 291 32.37 -12.13 -13.07
CA GLN A 291 31.81 -11.00 -12.31
C GLN A 291 30.29 -10.91 -12.46
N ASN A 292 29.79 -10.93 -13.70
CA ASN A 292 28.35 -10.87 -13.97
C ASN A 292 27.59 -12.06 -13.36
N LYS A 293 28.19 -13.25 -13.34
CA LYS A 293 27.61 -14.44 -12.71
C LYS A 293 27.47 -14.27 -11.20
N VAL A 294 28.49 -13.75 -10.55
CA VAL A 294 28.48 -13.45 -9.11
C VAL A 294 27.46 -12.36 -8.77
N LEU A 295 27.46 -11.27 -9.53
CA LEU A 295 26.49 -10.18 -9.41
C LEU A 295 25.05 -10.71 -9.54
N ARG A 296 24.78 -11.63 -10.47
CA ARG A 296 23.45 -12.26 -10.62
C ARG A 296 23.03 -13.09 -9.41
N VAL A 297 23.94 -13.91 -8.86
CA VAL A 297 23.63 -14.74 -7.68
C VAL A 297 23.38 -13.85 -6.45
N LEU A 298 24.22 -12.83 -6.26
CA LEU A 298 24.04 -11.85 -5.19
C LEU A 298 22.72 -11.07 -5.36
N ASN A 299 22.45 -10.54 -6.54
CA ASN A 299 21.20 -9.82 -6.82
C ASN A 299 19.97 -10.71 -6.66
N LYS A 300 20.03 -12.01 -7.00
CA LYS A 300 18.90 -12.95 -6.87
C LYS A 300 18.69 -13.40 -5.41
N GLY A 301 19.77 -13.64 -4.66
CA GLY A 301 19.69 -14.15 -3.30
C GLY A 301 19.50 -13.06 -2.24
N LEU A 302 20.07 -11.87 -2.46
CA LEU A 302 20.04 -10.75 -1.50
C LEU A 302 18.89 -9.78 -1.72
N SER A 303 18.20 -9.81 -2.87
CA SER A 303 16.97 -9.01 -3.06
C SER A 303 15.81 -9.44 -2.16
N PHE A 304 15.96 -10.55 -1.43
CA PHE A 304 15.05 -10.99 -0.37
C PHE A 304 15.53 -10.64 1.05
N HIS A 305 16.73 -10.04 1.19
CA HIS A 305 17.29 -9.65 2.48
C HIS A 305 17.22 -8.14 2.65
N GLU A 306 16.24 -7.68 3.42
CA GLU A 306 16.25 -6.32 3.95
C GLU A 306 17.43 -6.15 4.91
N GLY A 307 18.26 -5.12 4.67
CA GLY A 307 19.34 -4.74 5.57
C GLY A 307 20.75 -5.19 5.18
N VAL A 308 21.04 -5.56 3.93
CA VAL A 308 22.45 -5.71 3.51
C VAL A 308 22.97 -4.34 3.05
N LEU A 309 24.08 -3.89 3.64
CA LEU A 309 24.67 -2.57 3.37
C LEU A 309 25.65 -2.61 2.19
N GLU A 310 26.54 -3.60 2.17
CA GLU A 310 27.54 -3.76 1.11
C GLU A 310 28.08 -5.19 1.02
N VAL A 311 28.67 -5.54 -0.13
CA VAL A 311 29.40 -6.80 -0.33
C VAL A 311 30.80 -6.52 -0.86
N VAL A 312 31.81 -7.05 -0.19
CA VAL A 312 33.21 -6.93 -0.60
C VAL A 312 33.76 -8.31 -0.95
N ILE A 313 34.27 -8.46 -2.16
CA ILE A 313 34.91 -9.69 -2.64
C ILE A 313 36.42 -9.46 -2.77
N ASP A 314 37.19 -10.21 -2.00
CA ASP A 314 38.64 -10.13 -1.94
C ASP A 314 39.26 -11.30 -2.71
N VAL A 315 40.04 -11.02 -3.76
CA VAL A 315 40.72 -12.00 -4.59
C VAL A 315 42.21 -12.03 -4.24
N LYS A 316 42.72 -13.20 -3.83
CA LYS A 316 44.14 -13.41 -3.49
C LYS A 316 44.76 -14.53 -4.32
N ARG A 317 45.96 -14.29 -4.85
CA ARG A 317 46.80 -15.33 -5.47
C ARG A 317 47.59 -16.06 -4.38
N ARG A 318 47.51 -17.39 -4.32
CA ARG A 318 48.12 -18.21 -3.25
C ARG A 318 49.36 -18.99 -3.68
N LYS A 319 49.30 -19.72 -4.80
CA LYS A 319 50.40 -20.57 -5.28
C LYS A 319 50.44 -20.61 -6.82
N ARG A 320 51.63 -20.68 -7.41
CA ARG A 320 51.83 -20.96 -8.84
C ARG A 320 52.53 -22.30 -9.00
N LYS A 321 51.98 -23.21 -9.81
CA LYS A 321 52.59 -24.51 -10.11
C LYS A 321 52.18 -24.95 -11.51
N GLY A 322 53.16 -25.27 -12.37
CA GLY A 322 52.92 -25.79 -13.73
C GLY A 322 52.06 -24.87 -14.62
N GLY A 323 52.30 -23.56 -14.59
CA GLY A 323 51.55 -22.58 -15.41
C GLY A 323 50.17 -22.19 -14.87
N ARG A 324 49.65 -22.86 -13.82
CA ARG A 324 48.37 -22.54 -13.19
C ARG A 324 48.58 -21.73 -11.90
N THR A 325 47.62 -20.86 -11.59
CA THR A 325 47.66 -19.99 -10.39
C THR A 325 46.47 -20.33 -9.49
N LEU A 326 46.72 -20.76 -8.26
CA LEU A 326 45.67 -20.97 -7.27
C LEU A 326 45.15 -19.62 -6.77
N TYR A 327 43.87 -19.36 -7.03
CA TYR A 327 43.13 -18.20 -6.54
C TYR A 327 42.30 -18.58 -5.31
N GLN A 328 42.28 -17.67 -4.33
CA GLN A 328 41.33 -17.70 -3.23
C GLN A 328 40.44 -16.47 -3.34
N VAL A 329 39.12 -16.66 -3.30
CA VAL A 329 38.14 -15.58 -3.35
C VAL A 329 37.32 -15.61 -2.06
N THR A 330 37.22 -14.48 -1.39
CA THR A 330 36.47 -14.33 -0.13
C THR A 330 35.42 -13.24 -0.27
N ALA A 331 34.14 -13.58 -0.19
CA ALA A 331 33.03 -12.63 -0.09
C ALA A 331 32.75 -12.28 1.38
N ARG A 332 32.65 -11.00 1.68
CA ARG A 332 32.20 -10.45 2.97
C ARG A 332 30.90 -9.69 2.72
N ILE A 333 29.84 -10.09 3.41
CA ILE A 333 28.52 -9.47 3.32
C ILE A 333 28.27 -8.75 4.64
N TYR A 334 28.06 -7.43 4.56
CA TYR A 334 27.85 -6.57 5.70
C TYR A 334 26.36 -6.25 5.85
N SER A 335 25.80 -6.53 7.02
CA SER A 335 24.46 -6.10 7.43
C SER A 335 24.53 -5.48 8.83
N PRO A 336 23.55 -4.63 9.25
CA PRO A 336 23.53 -4.02 10.58
C PRO A 336 23.59 -5.03 11.72
N THR A 337 23.04 -6.23 11.52
CA THR A 337 22.89 -7.24 12.57
C THR A 337 23.82 -8.45 12.40
N LYS A 338 24.33 -8.73 11.20
CA LYS A 338 25.13 -9.92 10.91
C LYS A 338 26.28 -9.64 9.93
N ARG A 339 27.39 -10.35 10.12
CA ARG A 339 28.51 -10.37 9.17
C ARG A 339 28.69 -11.80 8.67
N LEU A 340 28.53 -12.00 7.36
CA LEU A 340 28.73 -13.29 6.73
C LEU A 340 30.01 -13.27 5.92
N PHE A 341 30.78 -14.34 6.01
CA PHE A 341 32.02 -14.53 5.24
C PHE A 341 31.99 -15.88 4.55
N VAL A 342 32.21 -15.88 3.24
CA VAL A 342 32.24 -17.08 2.41
C VAL A 342 33.55 -17.10 1.64
N THR A 343 34.29 -18.20 1.72
CA THR A 343 35.56 -18.37 1.00
C THR A 343 35.49 -19.56 0.07
N ALA A 344 36.07 -19.39 -1.11
CA ALA A 344 36.23 -20.40 -2.14
C ALA A 344 37.64 -20.36 -2.73
N GLN A 345 38.06 -21.45 -3.37
CA GLN A 345 39.37 -21.58 -4.01
C GLN A 345 39.23 -22.30 -5.35
N GLY A 346 40.13 -21.99 -6.29
CA GLY A 346 40.18 -22.63 -7.61
C GLY A 346 41.53 -22.43 -8.26
N TRP A 347 41.93 -23.35 -9.13
CA TRP A 347 43.19 -23.25 -9.90
C TRP A 347 43.08 -22.24 -11.05
N TYR A 348 41.86 -21.77 -11.30
CA TYR A 348 41.51 -20.68 -12.20
C TYR A 348 40.58 -19.70 -11.46
N LEU A 349 40.62 -18.43 -11.85
CA LEU A 349 39.79 -17.40 -11.23
C LEU A 349 38.29 -17.67 -11.42
N SER A 350 37.90 -18.11 -12.62
CA SER A 350 36.53 -18.52 -12.96
C SER A 350 36.04 -19.67 -12.08
N GLU A 351 36.86 -20.71 -11.88
CA GLU A 351 36.55 -21.85 -11.01
C GLU A 351 36.33 -21.40 -9.55
N ALA A 352 37.17 -20.50 -9.05
CA ALA A 352 37.06 -19.97 -7.70
C ALA A 352 35.77 -19.14 -7.52
N PHE A 353 35.39 -18.33 -8.51
CA PHE A 353 34.13 -17.59 -8.51
C PHE A 353 32.90 -18.50 -8.63
N ASP A 354 32.99 -19.58 -9.42
CA ASP A 354 31.91 -20.56 -9.57
C ASP A 354 31.65 -21.36 -8.28
N ASP A 355 32.71 -21.73 -7.56
CA ASP A 355 32.58 -22.33 -6.23
C ASP A 355 32.03 -21.31 -5.21
N LEU A 356 32.49 -20.06 -5.25
CA LEU A 356 31.95 -18.98 -4.41
C LEU A 356 30.45 -18.80 -4.62
N CYS A 357 29.99 -18.72 -5.88
CA CYS A 357 28.57 -18.58 -6.22
C CYS A 357 27.74 -19.73 -5.65
N ARG A 358 28.17 -20.97 -5.83
CA ARG A 358 27.45 -22.15 -5.31
C ARG A 358 27.36 -22.15 -3.78
N ARG A 359 28.41 -21.71 -3.09
CA ARG A 359 28.41 -21.60 -1.62
C ARG A 359 27.51 -20.48 -1.14
N LEU A 360 27.53 -19.33 -1.81
CA LEU A 360 26.64 -18.20 -1.52
C LEU A 360 25.17 -18.61 -1.70
N ASP A 361 24.83 -19.24 -2.81
CA ASP A 361 23.46 -19.68 -3.10
C ASP A 361 22.94 -20.62 -2.00
N ARG A 362 23.73 -21.61 -1.58
CA ARG A 362 23.37 -22.53 -0.49
C ARG A 362 23.16 -21.84 0.86
N ILE A 363 23.96 -20.82 1.18
CA ILE A 363 23.83 -20.08 2.45
C ILE A 363 22.58 -19.21 2.40
N LEU A 364 22.32 -18.55 1.27
CA LEU A 364 21.17 -17.67 1.08
C LEU A 364 19.85 -18.47 0.99
N GLU A 365 19.86 -19.69 0.46
CA GLU A 365 18.69 -20.58 0.45
C GLU A 365 18.36 -21.15 1.83
N ARG A 366 19.35 -21.44 2.68
CA ARG A 366 19.14 -21.99 4.04
C ARG A 366 18.55 -21.00 5.05
N VAL A 367 18.53 -19.71 4.73
CA VAL A 367 18.00 -18.64 5.60
C VAL A 367 16.60 -18.20 5.14
N LYS A 368 16.07 -18.76 4.03
CA LYS A 368 14.69 -18.57 3.58
C LYS A 368 13.65 -19.34 4.41
N SER A 369 14.08 -20.28 5.25
CA SER A 369 13.27 -21.05 6.21
C SER A 369 13.51 -20.55 7.61
#